data_AF-A0A0P7C796-F1
#
_entry.id   AF-A0A0P7C796-F1
#
_cell.length_a   1.000
_cell.length_b   1.000
_cell.length_c   1.000
_cell.angle_alpha   90.00
_cell.angle_beta   90.00
_cell.angle_gamma   90.00
#
_symmetry.space_group_name_H-M   'P 1'
#
loop_
_entity.id
_entity.type
_entity.pdbx_description
1 polymer ?
#
loop_
_entity_poly.entity_id
_entity_poly.type
_entity_poly.pdbx_seq_one_letter_code
_entity_poly.pdbx_strand_id
1 'polypeptide(L)'
;MAPFVAHGDDWYSAPGARYLADRGLVRSVDEGLVWTDGHPWLDRWYRATRDARAYLATGTASVDLAALAAVKAMYATFLGGWLASEQYNATPLFRPDWRAHVRDRAAGNQARSLDKVRETSGRTPFALFKDAAYFTASSPDDIPGGMVVSGQLGKWKLEAYGELTPDIIEILNSGADDVFGALRKAVGR
;
A
#
# COMPACT_ATOMS: atom_id res chain seq x y z
N MET A 1 19.99 -7.73 -7.39
CA MET A 1 19.49 -6.99 -6.20
C MET A 1 19.25 -8.01 -5.12
N ALA A 2 19.86 -7.86 -3.94
CA ALA A 2 19.66 -8.79 -2.84
C ALA A 2 18.21 -8.70 -2.36
N PRO A 3 17.43 -9.77 -2.42
CA PRO A 3 16.00 -9.79 -2.17
C PRO A 3 15.65 -9.71 -0.68
N PHE A 4 16.56 -10.11 0.23
CA PHE A 4 16.50 -9.86 1.66
C PHE A 4 17.87 -9.49 2.23
N VAL A 5 17.87 -8.67 3.28
CA VAL A 5 19.05 -8.33 4.09
C VAL A 5 18.68 -8.34 5.57
N ALA A 6 19.61 -8.73 6.43
CA ALA A 6 19.42 -8.69 7.88
C ALA A 6 20.20 -7.52 8.52
N HIS A 7 19.62 -6.95 9.58
CA HIS A 7 20.28 -6.02 10.49
C HIS A 7 19.90 -6.41 11.93
N GLY A 8 20.86 -6.92 12.72
CA GLY A 8 20.55 -7.57 13.99
C GLY A 8 19.71 -8.84 13.76
N ASP A 9 18.63 -9.02 14.54
CA ASP A 9 17.74 -10.20 14.44
C ASP A 9 16.61 -10.04 13.39
N ASP A 10 16.52 -8.89 12.72
CA ASP A 10 15.43 -8.57 11.79
C ASP A 10 15.83 -8.77 10.32
N TRP A 11 14.93 -9.41 9.55
CA TRP A 11 15.05 -9.56 8.09
C TRP A 11 14.17 -8.55 7.34
N TYR A 12 14.79 -7.82 6.41
CA TYR A 12 14.13 -6.84 5.55
C TYR A 12 14.16 -7.31 4.10
N SER A 13 13.04 -7.16 3.38
CA SER A 13 13.07 -7.34 1.93
C SER A 13 13.83 -6.19 1.26
N ALA A 14 14.36 -6.43 0.05
CA ALA A 14 15.16 -5.44 -0.68
C ALA A 14 14.53 -4.05 -0.79
N PRO A 15 13.22 -3.91 -1.13
CA PRO A 15 12.59 -2.60 -1.25
C PRO A 15 12.52 -1.86 0.09
N GLY A 16 12.25 -2.58 1.18
CA GLY A 16 12.24 -2.03 2.54
C GLY A 16 13.64 -1.58 2.96
N ALA A 17 14.63 -2.45 2.81
CA ALA A 17 16.02 -2.13 3.11
C ALA A 17 16.54 -0.96 2.27
N ARG A 18 16.20 -0.90 0.98
CA ARG A 18 16.57 0.22 0.11
C ARG A 18 15.94 1.52 0.58
N TYR A 19 14.66 1.49 0.97
CA TYR A 19 13.97 2.66 1.50
C TYR A 19 14.64 3.21 2.77
N LEU A 20 15.05 2.33 3.69
CA LEU A 20 15.76 2.69 4.92
C LEU A 20 17.18 3.21 4.62
N ALA A 21 17.89 2.55 3.71
CA ALA A 21 19.25 2.93 3.32
C ALA A 21 19.30 4.31 2.66
N ASP A 22 18.33 4.64 1.79
CA ASP A 22 18.21 5.97 1.17
C ASP A 22 18.03 7.09 2.22
N ARG A 23 17.68 6.76 3.47
CA ARG A 23 17.53 7.69 4.62
C ARG A 23 18.67 7.61 5.62
N GLY A 24 19.73 6.85 5.34
CA GLY A 24 20.85 6.66 6.26
C GLY A 24 20.48 5.84 7.51
N LEU A 25 19.37 5.10 7.48
CA LEU A 25 18.90 4.31 8.63
C LEU A 25 19.49 2.89 8.65
N VAL A 26 20.12 2.46 7.56
CA VAL A 26 20.86 1.19 7.52
C VAL A 26 22.33 1.47 7.84
N ARG A 27 22.82 0.94 8.96
CA ARG A 27 24.21 1.12 9.42
C ARG A 27 25.16 0.03 8.92
N SER A 28 24.69 -1.21 8.94
CA SER A 28 25.41 -2.40 8.47
C SER A 28 24.41 -3.44 7.96
N VAL A 29 24.87 -4.30 7.05
CA VAL A 29 24.16 -5.50 6.62
C VAL A 29 25.00 -6.69 7.07
N ASP A 30 24.44 -7.53 7.92
CA ASP A 30 25.16 -8.65 8.53
C ASP A 30 25.15 -9.87 7.58
N GLU A 31 24.01 -10.10 6.94
CA GLU A 31 23.83 -11.15 5.95
C GLU A 31 22.78 -10.77 4.88
N GLY A 32 22.81 -11.49 3.76
CA GLY A 32 21.86 -11.32 2.67
C GLY A 32 21.56 -12.63 1.97
N LEU A 33 20.28 -12.94 1.83
CA LEU A 33 19.81 -14.06 1.01
C LEU A 33 19.63 -13.53 -0.41
N VAL A 34 20.24 -14.16 -1.42
CA VAL A 34 20.19 -13.71 -2.82
C VAL A 34 19.72 -14.79 -3.78
N TRP A 35 18.71 -14.47 -4.60
CA TRP A 35 18.34 -15.27 -5.77
C TRP A 35 19.24 -14.87 -6.94
N THR A 36 20.11 -15.79 -7.36
CA THR A 36 21.06 -15.60 -8.47
C THR A 36 20.36 -15.56 -9.83
N ASP A 37 19.27 -16.30 -9.96
CA ASP A 37 18.44 -16.34 -11.17
C ASP A 37 17.11 -15.63 -10.94
N GLY A 38 16.77 -14.71 -11.85
CA GLY A 38 15.52 -13.96 -11.83
C GLY A 38 14.69 -14.26 -13.06
N HIS A 39 13.48 -14.80 -12.87
CA HIS A 39 12.47 -14.89 -13.91
C HIS A 39 11.22 -14.09 -13.49
N PRO A 40 10.58 -13.33 -14.40
CA PRO A 40 9.38 -12.57 -14.07
C PRO A 40 8.14 -13.48 -14.00
N TRP A 41 8.16 -14.44 -13.06
CA TRP A 41 7.15 -15.49 -12.89
C TRP A 41 5.71 -14.97 -12.86
N LEU A 42 5.50 -13.78 -12.29
CA LEU A 42 4.18 -13.17 -12.15
C LEU A 42 3.82 -12.23 -13.30
N ASP A 43 4.69 -11.94 -14.27
CA ASP A 43 4.43 -10.91 -15.30
C ASP A 43 3.25 -11.28 -16.20
N ARG A 44 3.18 -12.54 -16.66
CA ARG A 44 2.04 -13.00 -17.48
C ARG A 44 0.72 -12.90 -16.71
N TRP A 45 0.71 -13.33 -15.45
CA TRP A 45 -0.47 -13.26 -14.58
C TRP A 45 -0.85 -11.81 -14.27
N TYR A 46 0.13 -10.95 -13.99
CA TYR A 46 -0.06 -9.52 -13.78
C TYR A 46 -0.68 -8.84 -14.99
N ARG A 47 -0.18 -9.09 -16.21
CA ARG A 47 -0.75 -8.50 -17.43
C ARG A 47 -2.20 -8.93 -17.63
N ALA A 48 -2.49 -10.22 -17.50
CA ALA A 48 -3.86 -10.75 -17.64
C ALA A 48 -4.83 -10.12 -16.62
N THR A 49 -4.42 -10.03 -15.35
CA THR A 49 -5.26 -9.43 -14.29
C THR A 49 -5.42 -7.92 -14.44
N ARG A 50 -4.35 -7.21 -14.81
CA ARG A 50 -4.38 -5.78 -15.12
C ARG A 50 -5.33 -5.48 -16.27
N ASP A 51 -5.24 -6.23 -17.36
CA ASP A 51 -6.02 -5.99 -18.58
C ASP A 51 -7.50 -6.30 -18.35
N ALA A 52 -7.81 -7.41 -17.66
CA ALA A 52 -9.16 -7.73 -17.23
C ALA A 52 -9.74 -6.64 -16.31
N ARG A 53 -8.97 -6.17 -15.32
CA ARG A 53 -9.41 -5.08 -14.44
C ARG A 53 -9.66 -3.78 -15.22
N ALA A 54 -8.77 -3.43 -16.15
CA ALA A 54 -8.91 -2.21 -16.95
C ALA A 54 -10.16 -2.25 -17.83
N TYR A 55 -10.42 -3.39 -18.47
CA TYR A 55 -11.62 -3.62 -19.27
C TYR A 55 -12.89 -3.55 -18.43
N LEU A 56 -12.95 -4.29 -17.32
CA LEU A 56 -14.14 -4.35 -16.47
C LEU A 56 -14.41 -3.04 -15.73
N ALA A 57 -13.39 -2.21 -15.51
CA ALA A 57 -13.56 -0.90 -14.86
C ALA A 57 -14.34 0.13 -15.68
N THR A 58 -14.58 -0.12 -16.98
CA THR A 58 -15.41 0.75 -17.82
C THR A 58 -16.88 0.33 -17.85
N GLY A 59 -17.20 -0.87 -17.36
CA GLY A 59 -18.55 -1.42 -17.35
C GLY A 59 -19.38 -0.92 -16.16
N THR A 60 -20.68 -0.71 -16.38
CA THR A 60 -21.65 -0.32 -15.35
C THR A 60 -22.73 -1.38 -15.11
N ALA A 61 -22.77 -2.44 -15.93
CA ALA A 61 -23.71 -3.53 -15.74
C ALA A 61 -23.37 -4.32 -14.46
N SER A 62 -24.39 -4.87 -13.80
CA SER A 62 -24.21 -5.64 -12.56
C SER A 62 -23.23 -6.81 -12.71
N VAL A 63 -23.23 -7.46 -13.88
CA VAL A 63 -22.29 -8.54 -14.22
C VAL A 63 -20.85 -8.05 -14.32
N ASP A 64 -20.62 -6.87 -14.89
CA ASP A 64 -19.28 -6.28 -15.02
C ASP A 64 -18.74 -5.90 -13.64
N LEU A 65 -19.59 -5.32 -12.79
CA LEU A 65 -19.25 -4.97 -11.41
C LEU A 65 -18.90 -6.20 -10.57
N ALA A 66 -19.68 -7.28 -10.71
CA ALA A 66 -19.42 -8.55 -10.03
C ALA A 66 -18.11 -9.20 -10.51
N ALA A 67 -17.88 -9.21 -11.83
CA ALA A 67 -16.64 -9.71 -12.41
C ALA A 67 -15.42 -8.88 -11.96
N LEU A 68 -15.55 -7.55 -11.93
CA LEU A 68 -14.51 -6.66 -11.43
C LEU A 68 -14.19 -6.93 -9.96
N ALA A 69 -15.22 -7.14 -9.13
CA ALA A 69 -15.06 -7.50 -7.73
C ALA A 69 -14.33 -8.84 -7.57
N ALA A 70 -14.67 -9.85 -8.38
CA ALA A 70 -14.00 -11.16 -8.38
C ALA A 70 -12.52 -11.06 -8.77
N VAL A 71 -12.19 -10.32 -9.84
CA VAL A 71 -10.80 -10.07 -10.26
C VAL A 71 -10.01 -9.38 -9.14
N LYS A 72 -10.61 -8.36 -8.51
CA LYS A 72 -10.02 -7.65 -7.36
C LYS A 72 -9.75 -8.59 -6.19
N ALA A 73 -10.73 -9.40 -5.81
CA ALA A 73 -10.61 -10.35 -4.72
C ALA A 73 -9.53 -11.39 -4.97
N MET A 74 -9.41 -11.89 -6.22
CA MET A 74 -8.42 -12.87 -6.60
C MET A 74 -6.99 -12.35 -6.38
N TYR A 75 -6.62 -11.20 -6.96
CA TYR A 75 -5.25 -10.71 -6.82
C TYR A 75 -4.95 -10.18 -5.41
N ALA A 76 -5.95 -9.61 -4.72
CA ALA A 76 -5.78 -9.10 -3.35
C ALA A 76 -5.55 -10.24 -2.35
N THR A 77 -6.31 -11.34 -2.47
CA THR A 77 -6.14 -12.52 -1.61
C THR A 77 -4.83 -13.24 -1.91
N PHE A 78 -4.51 -13.44 -3.19
CA PHE A 78 -3.28 -14.11 -3.62
C PHE A 78 -2.03 -13.38 -3.11
N LEU A 79 -1.89 -12.09 -3.46
CA LEU A 79 -0.71 -11.30 -3.10
C LEU A 79 -0.69 -10.87 -1.63
N GLY A 80 -1.87 -10.63 -1.03
CA GLY A 80 -1.98 -10.05 0.32
C GLY A 80 -1.74 -11.05 1.45
N GLY A 81 -2.09 -12.33 1.24
CA GLY A 81 -2.04 -13.32 2.31
C GLY A 81 -1.67 -14.72 1.86
N TRP A 82 -2.23 -15.21 0.74
CA TRP A 82 -2.08 -16.63 0.37
C TRP A 82 -0.63 -17.04 0.10
N LEU A 83 0.17 -16.18 -0.54
CA LEU A 83 1.59 -16.45 -0.80
C LEU A 83 2.42 -16.75 0.47
N ALA A 84 2.01 -16.26 1.64
CA ALA A 84 2.72 -16.48 2.90
C ALA A 84 1.90 -17.26 3.93
N SER A 85 0.82 -17.93 3.51
CA SER A 85 -0.03 -18.66 4.43
C SER A 85 0.45 -20.10 4.59
N GLU A 86 0.98 -20.43 5.77
CA GLU A 86 1.36 -21.81 6.09
C GLU A 86 0.13 -22.74 6.14
N GLN A 87 -1.01 -22.21 6.59
CA GLN A 87 -2.26 -22.96 6.69
C GLN A 87 -2.90 -23.26 5.33
N TYR A 88 -2.91 -22.28 4.41
CA TYR A 88 -3.68 -22.36 3.17
C TYR A 88 -2.82 -22.56 1.92
N ASN A 89 -1.49 -22.51 2.05
CA ASN A 89 -0.55 -22.68 0.94
C ASN A 89 0.65 -23.54 1.35
N ALA A 90 0.41 -24.85 1.52
CA ALA A 90 1.47 -25.84 1.77
C ALA A 90 2.12 -26.35 0.47
N THR A 91 2.22 -25.50 -0.55
CA THR A 91 2.68 -25.88 -1.91
C THR A 91 4.01 -25.19 -2.24
N PRO A 92 4.68 -25.53 -3.37
CA PRO A 92 5.82 -24.77 -3.86
C PRO A 92 5.53 -23.30 -4.19
N LEU A 93 4.26 -22.88 -4.18
CA LEU A 93 3.86 -21.47 -4.28
C LEU A 93 3.89 -20.74 -2.92
N PHE A 94 4.26 -21.42 -1.83
CA PHE A 94 4.58 -20.77 -0.56
C PHE A 94 5.83 -19.89 -0.73
N ARG A 95 5.59 -18.60 -0.87
CA ARG A 95 6.60 -17.56 -1.15
C ARG A 95 6.40 -16.36 -0.22
N PRO A 96 6.67 -16.53 1.10
CA PRO A 96 6.61 -15.42 2.05
C PRO A 96 7.57 -14.29 1.68
N ASP A 97 8.66 -14.65 1.00
CA ASP A 97 9.65 -13.75 0.44
C ASP A 97 9.04 -12.84 -0.66
N TRP A 98 8.24 -13.39 -1.57
CA TRP A 98 7.54 -12.60 -2.59
C TRP A 98 6.51 -11.67 -1.97
N ARG A 99 5.75 -12.16 -0.99
CA ARG A 99 4.76 -11.33 -0.27
C ARG A 99 5.45 -10.15 0.41
N ALA A 100 6.52 -10.39 1.17
CA ALA A 100 7.24 -9.31 1.86
C ALA A 100 7.78 -8.29 0.86
N HIS A 101 8.34 -8.73 -0.26
CA HIS A 101 8.82 -7.85 -1.32
C HIS A 101 7.71 -6.97 -1.91
N VAL A 102 6.52 -7.53 -2.19
CA VAL A 102 5.36 -6.77 -2.69
C VAL A 102 4.88 -5.75 -1.67
N ARG A 103 4.73 -6.18 -0.40
CA ARG A 103 4.27 -5.32 0.71
C ARG A 103 5.23 -4.15 0.94
N ASP A 104 6.51 -4.44 1.09
CA ASP A 104 7.50 -3.43 1.46
C ASP A 104 7.80 -2.49 0.28
N ARG A 105 7.65 -2.96 -0.97
CA ARG A 105 7.69 -2.08 -2.15
C ARG A 105 6.52 -1.10 -2.13
N ALA A 106 5.31 -1.56 -1.81
CA ALA A 106 4.15 -0.68 -1.70
C ALA A 106 4.31 0.34 -0.57
N ALA A 107 4.73 -0.10 0.62
CA ALA A 107 4.99 0.76 1.77
C ALA A 107 6.10 1.79 1.47
N GLY A 108 7.21 1.36 0.88
CA GLY A 108 8.31 2.25 0.51
C GLY A 108 7.89 3.29 -0.56
N ASN A 109 7.05 2.92 -1.52
CA ASN A 109 6.52 3.86 -2.51
C ASN A 109 5.57 4.89 -1.87
N GLN A 110 4.67 4.44 -0.98
CA GLN A 110 3.77 5.31 -0.23
C GLN A 110 4.58 6.32 0.59
N ALA A 111 5.56 5.83 1.35
CA ALA A 111 6.35 6.65 2.24
C ALA A 111 7.24 7.67 1.47
N ARG A 112 7.86 7.28 0.35
CA ARG A 112 8.55 8.24 -0.54
C ARG A 112 7.61 9.33 -1.06
N SER A 113 6.38 8.97 -1.40
CA SER A 113 5.41 9.96 -1.85
C SER A 113 4.99 10.92 -0.74
N LEU A 114 4.89 10.44 0.50
CA LEU A 114 4.55 11.27 1.65
C LEU A 114 5.74 12.15 2.09
N ASP A 115 6.97 11.66 1.96
CA ASP A 115 8.17 12.48 2.17
C ASP A 115 8.22 13.65 1.18
N LYS A 116 7.93 13.40 -0.11
CA LYS A 116 7.81 14.48 -1.10
C LYS A 116 6.75 15.51 -0.70
N VAL A 117 5.60 15.08 -0.17
CA VAL A 117 4.55 15.98 0.33
C VAL A 117 5.07 16.82 1.48
N ARG A 118 5.73 16.20 2.47
CA ARG A 118 6.34 16.89 3.60
C ARG A 118 7.38 17.92 3.14
N GLU A 119 8.28 17.53 2.25
CA GLU A 119 9.34 18.39 1.72
C GLU A 119 8.79 19.57 0.90
N THR A 120 7.71 19.35 0.13
CA THR A 120 7.16 20.37 -0.76
C THR A 120 6.22 21.34 -0.05
N SER A 121 5.42 20.84 0.90
CA SER A 121 4.33 21.62 1.51
C SER A 121 4.44 21.80 3.02
N GLY A 122 5.39 21.15 3.67
CA GLY A 122 5.48 21.08 5.14
C GLY A 122 4.37 20.26 5.80
N ARG A 123 3.38 19.76 5.04
CA ARG A 123 2.24 19.01 5.59
C ARG A 123 2.58 17.54 5.75
N THR A 124 2.10 16.95 6.84
CA THR A 124 2.16 15.52 7.12
C THR A 124 0.74 14.97 7.31
N PRO A 125 0.46 13.73 6.87
CA PRO A 125 -0.82 13.12 7.17
C PRO A 125 -0.97 12.96 8.69
N PHE A 126 -2.16 13.22 9.22
CA PHE A 126 -2.44 12.99 10.63
C PHE A 126 -2.82 11.53 10.92
N ALA A 127 -3.21 10.77 9.89
CA ALA A 127 -3.46 9.32 9.99
C ALA A 127 -3.12 8.60 8.69
N LEU A 128 -2.73 7.32 8.80
CA LEU A 128 -2.47 6.40 7.69
C LEU A 128 -3.26 5.12 7.91
N PHE A 129 -3.95 4.63 6.87
CA PHE A 129 -4.64 3.35 6.93
C PHE A 129 -4.39 2.55 5.65
N LYS A 130 -3.62 1.47 5.73
CA LYS A 130 -3.19 0.67 4.56
C LYS A 130 -2.57 1.58 3.48
N ASP A 131 -3.24 1.74 2.35
CA ASP A 131 -2.85 2.57 1.21
C ASP A 131 -3.51 3.97 1.21
N ALA A 132 -4.21 4.36 2.28
CA ALA A 132 -4.84 5.66 2.45
C ALA A 132 -4.06 6.57 3.41
N ALA A 133 -4.06 7.87 3.12
CA ALA A 133 -3.49 8.91 3.96
C ALA A 133 -4.51 10.03 4.19
N TYR A 134 -4.64 10.48 5.43
CA TYR A 134 -5.62 11.49 5.85
C TYR A 134 -4.91 12.80 6.17
N PHE A 135 -5.39 13.88 5.57
CA PHE A 135 -4.89 15.24 5.76
C PHE A 135 -6.03 16.14 6.23
N THR A 136 -5.72 17.08 7.12
CA THR A 136 -6.61 18.21 7.39
C THR A 136 -6.61 19.12 6.18
N ALA A 137 -7.78 19.60 5.76
CA ALA A 137 -7.93 20.43 4.57
C ALA A 137 -8.96 21.53 4.84
N SER A 138 -8.73 22.72 4.27
CA SER A 138 -9.66 23.86 4.41
C SER A 138 -10.85 23.75 3.45
N SER A 139 -10.71 22.94 2.40
CA SER A 139 -11.74 22.63 1.41
C SER A 139 -11.45 21.28 0.74
N PRO A 140 -12.40 20.68 0.00
CA PRO A 140 -12.17 19.44 -0.74
C PRO A 140 -11.05 19.50 -1.78
N ASP A 141 -10.77 20.69 -2.32
CA ASP A 141 -9.74 20.92 -3.35
C ASP A 141 -8.37 21.26 -2.75
N ASP A 142 -8.26 21.37 -1.42
CA ASP A 142 -7.01 21.65 -0.71
C ASP A 142 -6.13 20.38 -0.61
N ILE A 143 -5.53 20.05 -1.75
CA ILE A 143 -4.58 18.94 -1.91
C ILE A 143 -3.17 19.40 -1.49
N PRO A 144 -2.47 18.67 -0.59
CA PRO A 144 -1.10 19.00 -0.22
C PRO A 144 -0.15 19.09 -1.42
N GLY A 145 0.65 20.16 -1.47
CA GLY A 145 1.70 20.32 -2.47
C GLY A 145 2.66 19.11 -2.49
N GLY A 146 3.04 18.66 -3.69
CA GLY A 146 3.88 17.47 -3.88
C GLY A 146 3.09 16.16 -4.02
N MET A 147 1.79 16.15 -3.68
CA MET A 147 0.90 15.01 -3.91
C MET A 147 0.43 14.97 -5.37
N VAL A 148 0.66 13.85 -6.04
CA VAL A 148 0.20 13.66 -7.42
C VAL A 148 -1.10 12.86 -7.39
N VAL A 149 -2.22 13.55 -7.60
CA VAL A 149 -3.56 12.96 -7.68
C VAL A 149 -3.91 12.67 -9.15
N SER A 150 -4.20 11.43 -9.49
CA SER A 150 -4.66 11.04 -10.82
C SER A 150 -5.39 9.68 -10.83
N GLY A 151 -6.09 9.39 -11.92
CA GLY A 151 -6.71 8.06 -12.13
C GLY A 151 -5.71 6.95 -12.52
N GLN A 152 -4.41 7.26 -12.63
CA GLN A 152 -3.39 6.28 -13.02
C GLN A 152 -3.12 5.29 -11.88
N LEU A 153 -2.90 4.02 -12.24
CA LEU A 153 -2.52 2.99 -11.28
C LEU A 153 -1.23 3.39 -10.53
N GLY A 154 -1.26 3.28 -9.20
CA GLY A 154 -0.12 3.62 -8.33
C GLY A 154 0.04 5.11 -8.04
N LYS A 155 -0.93 5.95 -8.45
CA LYS A 155 -1.04 7.36 -8.02
C LYS A 155 -2.12 7.51 -6.96
N TRP A 156 -2.03 8.62 -6.22
CA TRP A 156 -3.05 8.95 -5.24
C TRP A 156 -4.35 9.32 -5.95
N LYS A 157 -5.47 9.04 -5.30
CA LYS A 157 -6.79 9.52 -5.69
C LYS A 157 -7.40 10.23 -4.49
N LEU A 158 -8.07 11.35 -4.71
CA LEU A 158 -8.95 11.91 -3.70
C LEU A 158 -10.15 10.98 -3.60
N GLU A 159 -10.23 10.26 -2.48
CA GLU A 159 -11.14 9.14 -2.35
C GLU A 159 -12.46 9.55 -1.68
N ALA A 160 -12.38 10.41 -0.67
CA ALA A 160 -13.50 11.05 0.00
C ALA A 160 -12.98 12.19 0.89
N TYR A 161 -13.89 13.07 1.34
CA TYR A 161 -13.64 14.10 2.33
C TYR A 161 -14.84 14.17 3.28
N GLY A 162 -14.62 14.72 4.47
CA GLY A 162 -15.64 14.84 5.51
C GLY A 162 -15.23 15.87 6.55
N GLU A 163 -16.23 16.45 7.22
CA GLU A 163 -15.99 17.40 8.30
C GLU A 163 -15.40 16.68 9.53
N LEU A 164 -14.39 17.28 10.16
CA LEU A 164 -13.89 16.83 11.45
C LEU A 164 -14.80 17.38 12.54
N THR A 165 -15.87 16.65 12.85
CA THR A 165 -16.76 17.00 13.95
C THR A 165 -16.04 16.90 15.30
N PRO A 166 -16.52 17.60 16.35
CA PRO A 166 -15.94 17.52 17.69
C PRO A 166 -15.75 16.08 18.19
N ASP A 167 -16.73 15.20 17.97
CA ASP A 167 -16.66 13.78 18.35
C ASP A 167 -15.49 13.05 17.68
N ILE A 168 -15.23 13.33 16.39
CA ILE A 168 -14.11 12.72 15.66
C ILE A 168 -12.78 13.23 16.22
N ILE A 169 -12.70 14.53 16.53
CA ILE A 169 -11.51 15.13 17.12
C ILE A 169 -11.22 14.53 18.50
N GLU A 170 -12.25 14.30 19.31
CA GLU A 170 -12.11 13.64 20.61
C GLU A 170 -11.57 12.21 20.47
N ILE A 171 -12.12 11.42 19.53
CA ILE A 171 -11.63 10.07 19.25
C ILE A 171 -10.17 10.10 18.81
N LEU A 172 -9.80 11.01 17.90
CA LEU A 172 -8.41 11.18 17.45
C LEU A 172 -7.46 11.51 18.60
N ASN A 173 -7.87 12.38 19.52
CA ASN A 173 -7.07 12.79 20.67
C ASN A 173 -6.99 11.72 21.76
N SER A 174 -8.02 10.87 21.90
CA SER A 174 -8.08 9.83 22.92
C SER A 174 -7.12 8.66 22.67
N GLY A 175 -6.65 8.49 21.43
CA GLY A 175 -5.85 7.32 21.03
C GLY A 175 -6.63 6.00 21.06
N ALA A 176 -7.97 6.05 21.06
CA ALA A 176 -8.82 4.87 21.08
C ALA A 176 -8.60 3.94 19.87
N ASP A 177 -8.85 2.65 20.06
CA ASP A 177 -8.60 1.62 19.03
C ASP A 177 -9.46 1.81 17.75
N ASP A 178 -10.58 2.55 17.83
CA ASP A 178 -11.53 2.72 16.70
C ASP A 178 -11.36 4.04 15.92
N VAL A 179 -10.18 4.67 15.97
CA VAL A 179 -9.89 5.89 15.19
C VAL A 179 -10.22 5.72 13.70
N PHE A 180 -9.95 4.56 13.11
CA PHE A 180 -10.22 4.31 11.70
C PHE A 180 -11.71 4.09 11.39
N GLY A 181 -12.49 3.54 12.32
CA GLY A 181 -13.95 3.47 12.18
C GLY A 181 -14.57 4.86 12.16
N ALA A 182 -14.12 5.72 13.09
CA ALA A 182 -14.54 7.12 13.14
C ALA A 182 -14.18 7.89 11.85
N LEU A 183 -12.94 7.73 11.35
CA LEU A 183 -12.52 8.38 10.11
C LEU A 183 -13.28 7.88 8.87
N ARG A 184 -13.66 6.60 8.81
CA ARG A 184 -14.50 6.09 7.71
C ARG A 184 -15.90 6.66 7.76
N LYS A 185 -16.51 6.69 8.95
CA LYS A 185 -17.82 7.31 9.16
C LYS A 185 -17.81 8.78 8.74
N ALA A 186 -16.76 9.52 9.09
CA ALA A 186 -16.60 10.93 8.74
C ALA A 186 -16.64 11.17 7.23
N VAL A 187 -16.05 10.27 6.44
CA VAL A 187 -15.94 10.39 4.98
C VAL A 187 -17.02 9.58 4.23
N GLY A 188 -18.07 9.12 4.94
CA GLY A 188 -19.21 8.41 4.35
C GLY A 188 -18.89 7.00 3.84
N ARG A 189 -18.05 6.25 4.56
CA ARG A 189 -17.59 4.89 4.21
C ARG A 189 -17.79 3.85 5.30
#